data_AF-A0A351VM40-F1
#
_entry.id   AF-A0A351VM40-F1
#
_cell.length_a   1.000
_cell.length_b   1.000
_cell.length_c   1.000
_cell.angle_alpha   90.00
_cell.angle_beta   90.00
_cell.angle_gamma   90.00
#
_symmetry.space_group_name_H-M   'P 1'
#
loop_
_entity.id
_entity.type
_entity.pdbx_description
1 polymer ?
#
loop_
_entity_poly.entity_id
_entity_poly.type
_entity_poly.pdbx_seq_one_letter_code
_entity_poly.pdbx_strand_id
1 'polypeptide(L)'
;MENVPQSRRSFITTIALMLGSAGLLWRYLTPRTVKRRKVAVRVARSEIPPRGALVYREARVALLREAETVYALDLVCTHLGCTVTVTSDGLSCPCHGSRFDRQGKVLQGPADRPLRRLELVEADGVVEVLEG
;
A
#
# COMPACT_ATOMS: atom_id res chain seq x y z
N MET A 1 -25.62 -14.67 -55.74
CA MET A 1 -24.89 -14.49 -54.46
C MET A 1 -23.63 -15.33 -54.52
N GLU A 2 -22.54 -14.75 -55.01
CA GLU A 2 -21.25 -15.42 -55.16
C GLU A 2 -20.45 -15.28 -53.87
N ASN A 3 -20.29 -16.40 -53.16
CA ASN A 3 -19.44 -16.49 -51.98
C ASN A 3 -17.97 -16.38 -52.45
N VAL A 4 -17.40 -15.18 -52.34
CA VAL A 4 -15.96 -14.97 -52.52
C VAL A 4 -15.25 -15.80 -51.44
N PRO A 5 -14.46 -16.83 -51.78
CA PRO A 5 -13.74 -17.62 -50.79
C PRO A 5 -12.66 -16.72 -50.21
N GLN A 6 -12.94 -16.13 -49.06
CA GLN A 6 -12.04 -15.24 -48.36
C GLN A 6 -10.69 -15.96 -48.18
N SER A 7 -9.67 -15.51 -48.91
CA SER A 7 -8.40 -16.24 -48.94
C SER A 7 -7.83 -16.33 -47.53
N ARG A 8 -7.29 -17.49 -47.16
CA ARG A 8 -6.69 -17.73 -45.82
C ARG A 8 -5.69 -16.62 -45.45
N ARG A 9 -5.04 -16.01 -46.44
CA ARG A 9 -4.15 -14.85 -46.29
C ARG A 9 -4.87 -13.63 -45.74
N SER A 10 -6.03 -13.28 -46.30
CA SER A 10 -6.85 -12.14 -45.82
C SER A 10 -7.37 -12.36 -44.40
N PHE A 11 -7.71 -13.60 -44.05
CA PHE A 11 -8.13 -13.93 -42.68
C PHE A 11 -6.98 -13.76 -41.68
N ILE A 12 -5.79 -14.29 -42.02
CA ILE A 12 -4.59 -14.18 -41.18
C ILE A 12 -4.15 -12.72 -41.01
N THR A 13 -4.18 -11.90 -42.07
CA THR A 13 -3.81 -10.48 -41.96
C THR A 13 -4.77 -9.69 -41.08
N THR A 14 -6.08 -9.91 -41.17
CA THR A 14 -7.05 -9.24 -40.30
C THR A 14 -6.84 -9.60 -38.83
N ILE A 15 -6.57 -10.86 -38.51
CA ILE A 15 -6.27 -11.29 -37.14
C ILE A 15 -4.97 -10.66 -36.64
N ALA A 16 -3.92 -10.65 -37.46
CA ALA A 16 -2.64 -10.04 -37.09
C ALA A 16 -2.79 -8.54 -36.77
N LEU A 17 -3.58 -7.82 -37.58
CA LEU A 17 -3.89 -6.39 -37.34
C LEU A 17 -4.70 -6.20 -36.06
N MET A 18 -5.72 -7.03 -35.83
CA MET A 18 -6.53 -6.96 -34.61
C MET A 18 -5.68 -7.22 -33.35
N LEU A 19 -4.83 -8.25 -33.37
CA LEU A 19 -3.94 -8.58 -32.25
C LEU A 19 -2.86 -7.50 -32.02
N GLY A 20 -2.28 -6.95 -33.09
CA GLY A 20 -1.31 -5.86 -32.99
C GLY A 20 -1.95 -4.59 -32.42
N SER A 21 -3.14 -4.23 -32.91
CA SER A 21 -3.92 -3.09 -32.42
C SER A 21 -4.33 -3.27 -30.96
N ALA A 22 -4.80 -4.46 -30.59
CA ALA A 22 -5.11 -4.82 -29.21
C ALA A 22 -3.88 -4.76 -28.30
N GLY A 23 -2.71 -5.20 -28.77
CA GLY A 23 -1.45 -5.10 -28.01
C GLY A 23 -1.01 -3.65 -27.78
N LEU A 24 -1.15 -2.79 -28.80
CA LEU A 24 -0.89 -1.36 -28.67
C LEU A 24 -1.88 -0.68 -27.72
N LEU A 25 -3.16 -1.00 -27.85
CA LEU A 25 -4.22 -0.50 -26.98
C LEU A 25 -4.02 -0.96 -25.53
N TRP A 26 -3.63 -2.23 -25.32
CA TRP A 26 -3.29 -2.76 -24.02
C TRP A 26 -2.09 -2.04 -23.41
N ARG A 27 -1.05 -1.77 -24.19
CA ARG A 27 0.12 -1.00 -23.74
C ARG A 27 -0.20 0.46 -23.44
N TYR A 28 -1.19 1.04 -24.09
CA TYR A 28 -1.68 2.39 -23.82
C TYR A 28 -2.56 2.43 -22.56
N LEU A 29 -3.46 1.46 -22.41
CA LEU A 29 -4.40 1.36 -21.29
C LEU A 29 -3.75 0.84 -20.00
N THR A 30 -2.66 0.09 -20.09
CA THR A 30 -1.92 -0.34 -18.91
C THR A 30 -1.07 0.83 -18.39
N PRO A 31 -1.39 1.37 -17.20
CA PRO A 31 -0.62 2.47 -16.65
C PRO A 31 0.81 2.00 -16.39
N ARG A 32 1.80 2.78 -16.84
CA ARG A 32 3.20 2.57 -16.45
C ARG A 32 3.39 2.98 -15.00
N THR A 33 3.14 2.06 -14.08
CA THR A 33 3.37 2.26 -12.65
C THR A 33 4.86 2.12 -12.36
N VAL A 34 5.64 3.18 -12.62
CA VAL A 34 6.97 3.29 -12.02
C VAL A 34 6.76 3.46 -10.51
N LYS A 35 6.97 2.39 -9.72
CA LYS A 35 6.95 2.46 -8.26
C LYS A 35 8.06 3.40 -7.79
N ARG A 36 7.74 4.69 -7.59
CA ARG A 36 8.59 5.60 -6.84
C ARG A 36 8.24 5.43 -5.37
N ARG A 37 9.19 4.99 -4.54
CA ARG A 37 9.06 5.11 -3.09
C ARG A 37 8.99 6.59 -2.75
N LYS A 38 7.85 7.04 -2.23
CA LYS A 38 7.72 8.39 -1.71
C LYS A 38 8.11 8.35 -0.24
N VAL A 39 8.80 9.37 0.25
CA VAL A 39 9.01 9.51 1.69
C VAL A 39 7.71 10.03 2.29
N ALA A 40 7.04 9.22 3.10
CA ALA A 40 5.78 9.59 3.75
C ALA A 40 6.02 10.53 4.93
N VAL A 41 7.07 10.25 5.72
CA VAL A 41 7.41 10.96 6.95
C VAL A 41 8.92 10.98 7.12
N ARG A 42 9.48 12.11 7.55
CA ARG A 42 10.86 12.25 8.01
C ARG A 42 10.84 12.88 9.40
N VAL A 43 11.48 12.25 10.38
CA VAL A 43 11.51 12.72 11.78
C VAL A 43 12.84 12.37 12.45
N ALA A 44 13.30 13.19 13.39
CA ALA A 44 14.49 12.85 14.17
C ALA A 44 14.19 11.68 15.14
N ARG A 45 15.15 10.77 15.32
CA ARG A 45 15.03 9.67 16.29
C ARG A 45 14.81 10.19 17.71
N SER A 46 15.36 11.35 18.06
CA SER A 46 15.18 11.98 19.37
C SER A 46 13.74 12.44 19.63
N GLU A 47 12.96 12.74 18.60
CA GLU A 47 11.57 13.21 18.72
C GLU A 47 10.59 12.05 18.98
N ILE A 48 10.98 10.80 18.71
CA ILE A 48 10.13 9.63 18.95
C ILE A 48 10.24 9.20 20.42
N PRO A 49 9.18 9.34 21.23
CA PRO A 49 9.24 9.04 22.66
C PRO A 49 9.48 7.55 22.93
N PRO A 50 10.29 7.20 23.96
CA PRO A 50 10.47 5.81 24.38
C PRO A 50 9.13 5.22 24.83
N ARG A 51 8.77 4.04 24.29
CA ARG A 51 7.47 3.37 24.51
C ARG A 51 6.24 4.17 24.05
N GLY A 52 6.42 5.24 23.29
CA GLY A 52 5.32 6.04 22.75
C GLY A 52 5.05 5.78 21.27
N ALA A 53 4.21 6.64 20.68
CA ALA A 53 3.90 6.65 19.27
C ALA A 53 3.79 8.10 18.76
N LEU A 54 4.33 8.36 17.56
CA LEU A 54 4.06 9.57 16.79
C LEU A 54 3.09 9.23 15.66
N VAL A 55 2.03 10.02 15.52
CA VAL A 55 0.95 9.75 14.56
C VAL A 55 0.85 10.89 13.56
N TYR A 56 1.01 10.56 12.28
CA TYR A 56 0.84 11.46 11.15
C TYR A 56 -0.48 11.11 10.47
N ARG A 57 -1.54 11.87 10.76
CA ARG A 57 -2.91 11.53 10.37
C ARG A 57 -3.13 11.65 8.87
N GLU A 58 -2.54 12.67 8.26
CA GLU A 58 -2.64 12.99 6.84
C GLU A 58 -1.98 11.87 6.00
N ALA A 59 -0.83 11.38 6.45
CA ALA A 59 -0.11 10.27 5.82
C ALA A 59 -0.63 8.89 6.27
N ARG A 60 -1.52 8.83 7.28
CA ARG A 60 -1.98 7.58 7.92
C ARG A 60 -0.82 6.68 8.37
N VAL A 61 0.21 7.28 8.98
CA VAL A 61 1.38 6.58 9.47
C VAL A 61 1.47 6.73 10.99
N ALA A 62 1.77 5.64 11.69
CA ALA A 62 2.23 5.68 13.07
C ALA A 62 3.67 5.17 13.17
N LEU A 63 4.53 5.96 13.81
CA LEU A 63 5.85 5.54 14.25
C LEU A 63 5.76 5.12 15.70
N LEU A 64 6.08 3.86 16.00
CA LEU A 64 6.08 3.31 17.35
C LEU A 64 7.50 2.94 17.75
N ARG A 65 7.80 3.12 19.04
CA ARG A 65 9.08 2.70 19.62
C ARG A 65 8.86 1.70 20.75
N GLU A 66 9.53 0.56 20.65
CA GLU A 66 9.60 -0.45 21.71
C GLU A 66 11.06 -0.69 22.06
N ALA A 67 11.44 -0.31 23.29
CA ALA A 67 12.84 -0.27 23.71
C ALA A 67 13.70 0.49 22.67
N GLU A 68 14.65 -0.19 22.04
CA GLU A 68 15.56 0.37 21.04
C GLU A 68 15.06 0.24 19.60
N THR A 69 13.93 -0.42 19.38
CA THR A 69 13.40 -0.67 18.04
C THR A 69 12.34 0.36 17.67
N VAL A 70 12.52 1.02 16.53
CA VAL A 70 11.51 1.89 15.91
C VAL A 70 10.91 1.16 14.72
N TYR A 71 9.59 1.21 14.59
CA TYR A 71 8.89 0.67 13.44
C TYR A 71 7.74 1.56 13.04
N ALA A 72 7.37 1.49 11.75
CA ALA A 72 6.26 2.25 11.18
C ALA A 72 5.12 1.32 10.79
N LEU A 73 3.90 1.70 11.16
CA LEU A 73 2.66 1.03 10.76
C LEU A 73 1.84 1.93 9.84
N ASP A 74 1.28 1.30 8.81
CA ASP A 74 0.21 1.85 8.00
C ASP A 74 -1.10 1.79 8.79
N LEU A 75 -1.67 2.94 9.10
CA LEU A 75 -2.93 3.07 9.84
C LEU A 75 -4.15 2.83 8.95
N VAL A 76 -4.00 2.31 7.73
CA VAL A 76 -5.12 1.85 6.91
C VAL A 76 -5.60 0.50 7.43
N CYS A 77 -6.82 0.48 7.99
CA CYS A 77 -7.45 -0.74 8.47
C CYS A 77 -7.60 -1.76 7.33
N THR A 78 -7.15 -2.99 7.57
CA THR A 78 -7.20 -4.09 6.60
C THR A 78 -8.60 -4.62 6.30
N HIS A 79 -9.62 -4.18 7.04
CA HIS A 79 -11.02 -4.47 6.72
C HIS A 79 -11.48 -3.69 5.48
N LEU A 80 -11.73 -2.37 5.62
CA LEU A 80 -12.28 -1.51 4.56
C LEU A 80 -11.54 -0.17 4.42
N GLY A 81 -10.33 -0.06 4.97
CA GLY A 81 -9.44 1.08 4.71
C GLY A 81 -9.65 2.34 5.56
N CYS A 82 -10.45 2.27 6.62
CA CYS A 82 -10.57 3.35 7.61
C CYS A 82 -9.23 3.62 8.31
N THR A 83 -9.00 4.87 8.74
CA THR A 83 -7.83 5.22 9.55
C THR A 83 -7.98 4.64 10.97
N VAL A 84 -6.99 3.87 11.38
CA VAL A 84 -6.87 3.26 12.71
C VAL A 84 -6.31 4.29 13.69
N THR A 85 -6.84 4.29 14.91
CA THR A 85 -6.40 5.18 15.99
C THR A 85 -5.46 4.43 16.93
N VAL A 86 -4.35 5.07 17.32
CA VAL A 86 -3.45 4.58 18.36
C VAL A 86 -4.03 4.94 19.74
N THR A 87 -4.13 3.97 20.65
CA THR A 87 -4.61 4.15 22.03
C THR A 87 -3.56 3.65 23.03
N SER A 88 -3.83 3.75 24.33
CA SER A 88 -2.97 3.18 25.38
C SER A 88 -2.81 1.67 25.24
N ASP A 89 -3.88 0.98 24.81
CA ASP A 89 -4.00 -0.48 24.85
C ASP A 89 -3.67 -1.15 23.51
N GLY A 90 -3.24 -0.38 22.50
CA GLY A 90 -2.93 -0.86 21.16
C GLY A 90 -3.49 0.06 20.09
N LEU A 91 -4.14 -0.52 19.09
CA LEU A 91 -4.73 0.21 17.97
C LEU A 91 -6.19 -0.21 17.76
N SER A 92 -7.06 0.76 17.47
CA SER A 92 -8.50 0.54 17.32
C SER A 92 -9.05 1.24 16.08
N CYS A 93 -9.82 0.52 15.29
CA CYS A 93 -10.53 1.05 14.12
C CYS A 93 -11.94 1.50 14.52
N PRO A 94 -12.26 2.81 14.40
CA PRO A 94 -13.55 3.35 14.86
C PRO A 94 -14.75 2.95 13.97
N CYS A 95 -14.51 2.43 12.76
CA CYS A 95 -15.59 2.15 11.82
C CYS A 95 -16.41 0.91 12.18
N HIS A 96 -15.75 -0.20 12.51
CA HIS A 96 -16.39 -1.50 12.77
C HIS A 96 -15.77 -2.24 13.96
N GLY A 97 -14.94 -1.57 14.75
CA GLY A 97 -14.42 -2.11 16.01
C GLY A 97 -13.25 -3.08 15.89
N SER A 98 -12.57 -3.17 14.75
CA SER A 98 -11.35 -4.00 14.65
C SER A 98 -10.26 -3.49 15.59
N ARG A 99 -9.63 -4.40 16.34
CA ARG A 99 -8.54 -4.08 17.28
C ARG A 99 -7.26 -4.77 16.86
N PHE A 100 -6.15 -4.08 17.05
CA PHE A 100 -4.81 -4.58 16.78
C PHE A 100 -3.90 -4.33 17.99
N ASP A 101 -2.90 -5.19 18.18
CA ASP A 101 -1.83 -4.93 19.16
C ASP A 101 -0.89 -3.82 18.67
N ARG A 102 0.06 -3.42 19.51
CA ARG A 102 1.02 -2.35 19.17
C ARG A 102 1.87 -2.68 17.94
N GLN A 103 2.07 -3.96 17.66
CA GLN A 103 2.81 -4.45 16.50
C GLN A 103 1.94 -4.57 15.23
N GLY A 104 0.64 -4.23 15.32
CA GLY A 104 -0.31 -4.25 14.22
C GLY A 104 -0.99 -5.60 13.99
N LYS A 105 -0.79 -6.60 14.86
CA LYS A 105 -1.44 -7.91 14.75
C LYS A 105 -2.90 -7.81 15.14
N VAL A 106 -3.77 -8.52 14.44
CA VAL A 106 -5.20 -8.57 14.75
C VAL A 106 -5.42 -9.18 16.14
N LEU A 107 -6.16 -8.46 16.97
CA LEU A 107 -6.70 -8.93 18.26
C LEU A 107 -8.20 -9.20 18.15
N GLN A 108 -8.93 -8.39 17.38
CA GLN A 108 -10.38 -8.50 17.21
C GLN A 108 -10.80 -8.07 15.80
N GLY A 109 -11.66 -8.88 15.17
CA GLY A 109 -12.22 -8.62 13.83
C GLY A 109 -13.24 -7.48 13.80
N PRO A 110 -13.77 -7.11 12.62
CA PRO A 110 -13.83 -7.89 11.38
C PRO A 110 -12.55 -7.98 10.52
N ALA A 111 -11.54 -7.13 10.76
CA ALA A 111 -10.25 -7.29 10.10
C ALA A 111 -9.62 -8.68 10.40
N ASP A 112 -9.12 -9.36 9.37
CA ASP A 112 -8.52 -10.69 9.44
C ASP A 112 -7.00 -10.69 9.17
N ARG A 113 -6.46 -9.57 8.68
CA ARG A 113 -5.04 -9.38 8.36
C ARG A 113 -4.40 -8.31 9.26
N PRO A 114 -3.12 -8.47 9.63
CA PRO A 114 -2.40 -7.46 10.39
C PRO A 114 -2.23 -6.16 9.59
N LEU A 115 -2.03 -5.05 10.29
CA LEU A 115 -1.64 -3.78 9.67
C LEU A 115 -0.30 -3.92 8.95
N ARG A 116 -0.16 -3.21 7.83
CA ARG A 116 1.06 -3.24 7.02
C ARG A 116 2.19 -2.55 7.78
N ARG A 117 3.35 -3.21 7.89
CA ARG A 117 4.60 -2.55 8.29
C ARG A 117 5.14 -1.75 7.11
N LEU A 118 5.41 -0.48 7.36
CA LEU A 118 6.06 0.39 6.40
C LEU A 118 7.56 0.25 6.53
N GLU A 119 8.24 0.43 5.42
CA GLU A 119 9.70 0.40 5.40
C GLU A 119 10.27 1.68 5.98
N LEU A 120 11.35 1.52 6.71
CA LEU A 120 11.98 2.57 7.46
C LEU A 120 13.48 2.57 7.15
N VAL A 121 14.00 3.74 6.84
CA VAL A 121 15.44 3.98 6.66
C VAL A 121 15.89 4.92 7.76
N GLU A 122 16.94 4.51 8.47
CA GLU A 122 17.55 5.31 9.52
C GLU A 122 18.96 5.72 9.10
N ALA A 123 19.21 7.01 9.01
CA ALA A 123 20.50 7.60 8.65
C ALA A 123 20.72 8.89 9.42
N ASP A 124 21.93 9.09 9.95
CA ASP A 124 22.33 10.32 10.66
C ASP A 124 21.38 10.75 11.80
N GLY A 125 20.79 9.78 12.50
CA GLY A 125 19.82 10.04 13.57
C GLY A 125 18.44 10.48 13.10
N VAL A 126 18.18 10.45 11.79
CA VAL A 126 16.89 10.73 11.16
C VAL A 126 16.25 9.42 10.71
N VAL A 127 14.94 9.33 10.95
CA VAL A 127 14.09 8.21 10.57
C VAL A 127 13.20 8.64 9.41
N GLU A 128 13.29 7.93 8.29
CA GLU A 128 12.46 8.13 7.11
C GLU A 128 11.53 6.93 6.90
N VAL A 129 10.24 7.19 6.78
CA VAL A 129 9.24 6.18 6.43
C VAL A 129 8.96 6.24 4.94
N LEU A 130 9.10 5.12 4.26
CA LEU A 130 8.86 5.00 2.82
C LEU A 130 7.44 4.49 2.56
N GLU A 131 6.68 5.25 1.78
CA GLU A 131 5.40 4.84 1.20
C GLU A 131 5.69 3.93 -0.01
N GLY A 132 5.18 2.69 0.06
CA GLY A 132 5.37 1.65 -0.98
C GLY A 132 4.12 1.37 -1.79
#